data_AF-A0A4Q3VSK4-F1
#
_entry.id   AF-A0A4Q3VSK4-F1
#
_cell.length_a   1.000
_cell.length_b   1.000
_cell.length_c   1.000
_cell.angle_alpha   90.00
_cell.angle_beta   90.00
_cell.angle_gamma   90.00
#
_symmetry.space_group_name_H-M   'P 1'
#
loop_
_entity.id
_entity.type
_entity.pdbx_description
1 polymer ?
#
loop_
_entity_poly.entity_id
_entity_poly.type
_entity_poly.pdbx_seq_one_letter_code
_entity_poly.pdbx_strand_id
1 'polypeptide(L)'
;MVRENWEQKRAIFNKLDFKEENSAEILSGFSVRLASTFLPGGEKLSVLYAPEVRMQNVNYGFAFPQLEGLPVKFEIISSEGISFTYQLNKILTEPVSPAMFIIPQNGFRIMSYEENLELNLGYRK
;
A
#
# COMPACT_ATOMS: atom_id res chain seq x y z
N MET A 1 6.06 -5.28 -14.28
CA MET A 1 6.00 -3.83 -13.94
C MET A 1 7.41 -3.34 -13.73
N VAL A 2 7.84 -2.29 -14.43
CA VAL A 2 9.18 -1.69 -14.25
C VAL A 2 9.11 -0.63 -13.15
N ARG A 3 10.24 -0.43 -12.45
CA ARG A 3 10.38 0.47 -11.28
C ARG A 3 9.87 1.89 -11.55
N GLU A 4 10.02 2.37 -12.77
CA GLU A 4 9.67 3.73 -13.21
C GLU A 4 8.16 4.02 -13.20
N ASN A 5 7.34 3.03 -13.58
CA ASN A 5 5.87 3.13 -13.46
C ASN A 5 5.38 3.20 -12.02
N TRP A 6 6.17 2.64 -11.11
CA TRP A 6 5.85 2.57 -9.69
C TRP A 6 6.06 3.94 -9.03
N GLU A 7 7.06 4.70 -9.47
CA GLU A 7 7.36 6.04 -8.97
C GLU A 7 6.32 7.08 -9.38
N GLN A 8 5.80 7.02 -10.61
CA GLN A 8 4.75 7.94 -11.08
C GLN A 8 3.45 7.80 -10.25
N LYS A 9 3.04 6.58 -9.95
CA LYS A 9 1.88 6.34 -9.07
C LYS A 9 2.14 6.78 -7.62
N ARG A 10 3.38 6.66 -7.15
CA ARG A 10 3.79 7.11 -5.81
C ARG A 10 3.80 8.63 -5.63
N ALA A 11 4.03 9.39 -6.71
CA ALA A 11 4.17 10.84 -6.64
C ALA A 11 2.94 11.56 -6.05
N ILE A 12 1.75 11.00 -6.24
CA ILE A 12 0.48 11.52 -5.68
C ILE A 12 0.47 11.42 -4.15
N PHE A 13 1.05 10.36 -3.58
CA PHE A 13 1.08 10.08 -2.15
C PHE A 13 2.27 10.73 -1.43
N ASN A 14 3.35 11.05 -2.15
CA ASN A 14 4.54 11.70 -1.59
C ASN A 14 4.28 13.12 -1.06
N LYS A 15 3.19 13.77 -1.49
CA LYS A 15 2.83 15.14 -1.08
C LYS A 15 1.78 15.20 0.04
N LEU A 16 1.35 14.05 0.58
CA LEU A 16 0.33 14.02 1.62
C LEU A 16 0.92 14.36 2.98
N ASP A 17 0.55 15.52 3.51
CA ASP A 17 0.90 15.95 4.86
C ASP A 17 -0.11 15.36 5.85
N PHE A 18 0.35 14.47 6.73
CA PHE A 18 -0.49 13.82 7.73
C PHE A 18 -0.47 14.61 9.03
N LYS A 19 -1.65 14.96 9.53
CA LYS A 19 -1.82 15.49 10.88
C LYS A 19 -2.07 14.34 11.84
N GLU A 20 -1.13 14.12 12.74
CA GLU A 20 -1.25 13.16 13.83
C GLU A 20 -2.15 13.72 14.93
N GLU A 21 -3.02 12.87 15.44
CA GLU A 21 -3.83 13.11 16.62
C GLU A 21 -3.31 12.22 17.75
N ASN A 22 -3.16 12.79 18.95
CA ASN A 22 -2.75 12.05 20.14
C ASN A 22 -3.94 11.25 20.70
N SER A 23 -4.36 10.22 19.95
CA SER A 23 -5.18 9.13 20.46
C SER A 23 -4.29 7.91 20.66
N ALA A 24 -4.32 7.31 21.85
CA ALA A 24 -3.64 6.07 22.12
C ALA A 24 -4.71 5.01 22.37
N GLU A 25 -4.95 4.17 21.38
CA GLU A 25 -5.88 3.05 21.46
C GLU A 25 -5.14 1.74 21.17
N ILE A 26 -5.69 0.62 21.62
CA ILE A 26 -5.14 -0.71 21.32
C ILE A 26 -6.02 -1.35 20.25
N LEU A 27 -5.44 -1.67 19.09
CA LEU A 27 -6.12 -2.36 18.00
C LEU A 27 -5.31 -3.58 17.56
N SER A 28 -5.93 -4.77 17.59
CA SER A 28 -5.28 -6.05 17.25
C SER A 28 -3.98 -6.30 18.03
N GLY A 29 -3.87 -5.77 19.25
CA GLY A 29 -2.67 -5.87 20.10
C GLY A 29 -1.57 -4.84 19.83
N PHE A 30 -1.80 -3.87 18.94
CA PHE A 30 -0.87 -2.78 18.65
C PHE A 30 -1.33 -1.48 19.30
N SER A 31 -0.40 -0.69 19.83
CA SER A 31 -0.68 0.68 20.26
C SER A 31 -0.78 1.56 19.01
N VAL A 32 -2.00 2.02 18.69
CA VAL A 32 -2.27 2.81 17.49
C VAL A 32 -2.50 4.29 17.79
N ARG A 33 -2.15 5.13 16.82
CA ARG A 33 -2.48 6.55 16.74
C ARG A 33 -3.26 6.84 15.49
N LEU A 34 -4.10 7.87 15.53
CA LEU A 34 -4.82 8.35 14.36
C LEU A 34 -3.99 9.41 13.64
N ALA A 35 -3.87 9.26 12.33
CA ALA A 35 -3.37 10.30 11.44
C ALA A 35 -4.40 10.56 10.35
N SER A 36 -4.56 11.82 9.95
CA SER A 36 -5.46 12.17 8.85
C SER A 36 -4.85 13.19 7.91
N THR A 37 -5.21 13.08 6.63
CA THR A 37 -4.77 13.97 5.56
C THR A 37 -5.92 14.21 4.60
N PHE A 38 -5.77 15.19 3.72
CA PHE A 38 -6.69 15.41 2.61
C PHE A 38 -6.02 15.01 1.31
N LEU A 39 -6.70 14.18 0.53
CA LEU A 39 -6.28 13.85 -0.83
C LEU A 39 -6.42 15.08 -1.73
N PRO A 40 -5.71 15.15 -2.88
CA PRO A 40 -5.85 16.26 -3.83
C PRO A 40 -7.29 16.50 -4.32
N GLY A 41 -8.16 15.49 -4.21
CA GLY A 41 -9.60 15.58 -4.52
C GLY A 41 -10.48 16.14 -3.38
N GLY A 42 -9.91 16.51 -2.23
CA GLY A 42 -10.63 17.05 -1.07
C GLY A 42 -11.21 16.00 -0.11
N GLU A 43 -11.09 14.71 -0.43
CA GLU A 43 -11.50 13.62 0.43
C GLU A 43 -10.56 13.46 1.63
N LYS A 44 -11.13 13.26 2.82
CA LYS A 44 -10.34 13.02 4.05
C LYS A 44 -9.93 11.55 4.11
N LEU A 45 -8.63 11.30 4.14
CA LEU A 45 -8.05 9.99 4.41
C LEU A 45 -7.66 9.90 5.88
N SER A 46 -8.20 8.91 6.59
CA SER A 46 -7.89 8.65 8.01
C SER A 46 -7.24 7.27 8.16
N VAL A 47 -6.17 7.21 8.94
CA VAL A 47 -5.30 6.04 9.09
C VAL A 47 -4.99 5.85 10.56
N LEU A 48 -5.33 4.68 11.09
CA LEU A 48 -4.81 4.22 12.37
C LEU A 48 -3.51 3.46 12.10
N TYR A 49 -2.43 3.91 12.73
CA TYR A 49 -1.09 3.33 12.53
C TYR A 49 -0.40 3.06 13.87
N ALA A 50 0.47 2.06 13.91
CA ALA A 50 1.27 1.69 15.06
C ALA A 50 2.69 2.27 14.91
N PRO A 51 3.03 3.37 15.62
CA PRO A 51 4.32 4.03 15.49
C PRO A 51 5.50 3.20 16.02
N GLU A 52 5.23 2.26 16.92
CA GLU A 52 6.24 1.37 17.51
C GLU A 52 6.74 0.30 16.53
N VAL A 53 5.97 -0.02 15.49
CA VAL A 53 6.31 -1.08 14.52
C VAL A 53 7.13 -0.49 13.38
N ARG A 54 8.45 -0.69 13.43
CA ARG A 54 9.36 -0.28 12.35
C ARG A 54 9.50 -1.39 11.30
N MET A 55 9.03 -1.12 10.08
CA MET A 55 9.27 -1.99 8.93
C MET A 55 10.67 -1.76 8.35
N GLN A 56 11.41 -2.83 8.08
CA GLN A 56 12.68 -2.73 7.35
C GLN A 56 12.47 -2.28 5.90
N ASN A 57 11.32 -2.62 5.31
CA ASN A 57 10.95 -2.20 3.97
C ASN A 57 10.02 -0.98 4.01
N VAL A 58 10.59 0.22 4.02
CA VAL A 58 9.86 1.49 3.91
C VAL A 58 9.26 1.73 2.52
N ASN A 59 9.65 0.91 1.54
CA ASN A 59 9.09 0.94 0.19
C ASN A 59 7.88 0.01 -0.01
N TYR A 60 7.41 -0.64 1.05
CA TYR A 60 6.37 -1.66 0.98
C TYR A 60 4.94 -1.10 0.79
N GLY A 61 4.70 0.17 1.12
CA GLY A 61 3.36 0.77 1.11
C GLY A 61 3.16 1.87 0.08
N PHE A 62 2.02 1.83 -0.61
CA PHE A 62 1.64 2.71 -1.71
C PHE A 62 1.12 4.10 -1.29
N ALA A 63 0.81 4.33 -0.01
CA ALA A 63 0.02 5.52 0.39
C ALA A 63 0.46 6.27 1.65
N PHE A 64 1.44 5.78 2.41
CA PHE A 64 1.81 6.37 3.70
C PHE A 64 3.32 6.59 3.90
N PRO A 65 4.06 7.07 2.88
CA PRO A 65 5.53 7.21 2.98
C PRO A 65 5.97 8.16 4.11
N GLN A 66 5.08 9.04 4.58
CA GLN A 66 5.35 10.01 5.64
C GLN A 66 4.94 9.54 7.04
N LEU A 67 4.20 8.43 7.17
CA LEU A 67 3.85 7.89 8.49
C LEU A 67 4.93 6.93 8.96
N GLU A 68 5.64 7.31 10.03
CA GLU A 68 6.56 6.40 10.70
C GLU A 68 5.77 5.34 11.47
N GLY A 69 5.74 4.12 10.92
CA GLY A 69 5.12 2.97 11.57
C GLY A 69 4.40 2.03 10.62
N LEU A 70 3.54 1.18 11.18
CA LEU A 70 2.72 0.25 10.42
C LEU A 70 1.27 0.72 10.39
N PRO A 71 0.66 0.98 9.21
CA PRO A 71 -0.78 1.16 9.10
C PRO A 71 -1.52 -0.09 9.57
N VAL A 72 -2.38 0.05 10.57
CA VAL A 72 -3.18 -1.04 11.15
C VAL A 72 -4.60 -1.00 10.60
N LYS A 73 -5.17 0.17 10.34
CA LYS A 73 -6.51 0.28 9.75
C LYS A 73 -6.65 1.56 8.94
N PHE A 74 -7.23 1.45 7.76
CA PHE A 74 -7.56 2.60 6.92
C PHE A 74 -8.70 2.25 5.95
N GLU A 75 -9.32 3.30 5.43
CA GLU A 75 -10.38 3.20 4.43
C GLU A 75 -9.89 3.85 3.14
N ILE A 76 -10.20 3.23 2.00
CA ILE A 76 -10.03 3.84 0.68
C ILE A 76 -11.35 3.77 -0.05
N ILE A 77 -11.60 4.79 -0.88
CA ILE A 77 -12.77 4.84 -1.75
C ILE A 77 -12.27 4.62 -3.18
N SER A 78 -12.91 3.71 -3.92
CA SER A 78 -12.60 3.51 -5.34
C SER A 78 -13.11 4.67 -6.18
N SER A 79 -12.64 4.76 -7.42
CA SER A 79 -13.17 5.72 -8.41
C SER A 79 -14.67 5.54 -8.69
N GLU A 80 -15.24 4.39 -8.34
CA GLU A 80 -16.67 4.07 -8.48
C GLU A 80 -17.46 4.37 -7.19
N GLY A 81 -16.81 4.95 -6.16
CA GLY A 81 -17.44 5.30 -4.88
C GLY A 81 -17.58 4.13 -3.90
N ILE A 82 -16.94 2.99 -4.15
CA ILE A 82 -17.00 1.82 -3.27
C ILE A 82 -15.95 2.00 -2.16
N SER A 83 -16.40 1.94 -0.91
CA SER A 83 -15.51 1.95 0.25
C SER A 83 -14.92 0.57 0.53
N PHE A 84 -13.60 0.54 0.77
CA PHE A 84 -12.85 -0.62 1.22
C PHE A 84 -12.16 -0.30 2.54
N THR A 85 -12.52 -1.03 3.58
CA THR A 85 -11.84 -0.98 4.87
C THR A 85 -10.80 -2.08 4.95
N TYR A 86 -9.55 -1.70 5.21
CA TYR A 86 -8.44 -2.61 5.46
C TYR A 86 -8.13 -2.60 6.95
N GLN A 87 -7.99 -3.79 7.56
CA GLN A 87 -7.59 -3.94 8.95
C GLN A 87 -6.56 -5.06 9.09
N LEU A 88 -5.46 -4.74 9.79
CA LEU A 88 -4.44 -5.68 10.16
C LEU A 88 -4.95 -6.57 11.31
N ASN A 89 -4.97 -7.87 11.05
CA ASN A 89 -5.41 -8.85 12.04
C ASN A 89 -4.23 -9.48 12.79
N LYS A 90 -3.14 -9.81 12.10
CA LYS A 90 -1.97 -10.48 12.67
C LYS A 90 -0.72 -10.21 11.85
N ILE A 91 0.44 -10.18 12.51
CA ILE A 91 1.77 -10.21 11.88
C ILE A 91 2.44 -11.54 12.24
N LEU A 92 3.03 -12.20 11.24
CA LEU A 92 3.90 -13.35 11.42
C LEU A 92 5.32 -12.94 11.05
N THR A 93 6.28 -13.20 11.93
CA THR A 93 7.71 -12.84 11.75
C THR A 93 8.59 -14.05 11.45
N GLU A 94 7.98 -15.20 11.21
CA GLU A 94 8.68 -16.43 10.86
C GLU A 94 9.39 -16.27 9.50
N PRO A 95 10.62 -16.78 9.35
CA PRO A 95 11.33 -16.72 8.08
C PRO A 95 10.58 -17.53 7.03
N VAL A 96 10.25 -16.88 5.91
CA VAL A 96 9.62 -17.52 4.77
C VAL A 96 10.68 -18.12 3.84
N SER A 97 10.46 -19.34 3.37
CA SER A 97 11.40 -20.01 2.44
C SER A 97 11.45 -19.26 1.11
N PRO A 98 12.65 -18.95 0.57
CA PRO A 98 12.80 -18.34 -0.76
C PRO A 98 12.14 -19.14 -1.88
N ALA A 99 12.02 -20.46 -1.70
CA ALA A 99 11.39 -21.36 -2.68
C ALA A 99 9.91 -21.02 -2.94
N MET A 100 9.22 -20.43 -1.96
CA MET A 100 7.83 -19.98 -2.10
C MET A 100 7.66 -18.83 -3.10
N PHE A 101 8.76 -18.13 -3.44
CA PHE A 101 8.75 -16.98 -4.34
C PHE A 101 9.32 -17.32 -5.73
N ILE A 102 9.57 -18.60 -6.02
CA ILE A 102 10.02 -19.04 -7.35
C ILE A 102 8.82 -19.00 -8.30
N ILE A 103 8.96 -18.25 -9.39
CA ILE A 103 7.96 -18.19 -10.46
C ILE A 103 7.94 -19.55 -11.19
N PRO A 104 6.77 -20.21 -11.34
CA PRO A 104 6.69 -21.48 -12.07
C PRO A 104 7.07 -21.27 -13.54
N GLN A 105 8.08 -22.00 -14.02
CA GLN A 105 8.61 -21.85 -15.38
C GLN A 105 7.96 -22.80 -16.40
N ASN A 106 7.30 -23.87 -15.96
CA ASN A 106 6.70 -24.87 -16.84
C ASN A 106 5.21 -24.59 -17.07
N GLY A 107 4.80 -24.53 -18.34
CA GLY A 107 3.40 -24.36 -18.74
C GLY A 107 2.88 -22.91 -18.74
N PHE A 108 3.72 -21.93 -18.37
CA PHE A 108 3.37 -20.52 -18.36
C PHE A 108 4.30 -19.72 -19.27
N ARG A 109 3.73 -18.86 -20.12
CA ARG A 109 4.50 -17.86 -20.86
C ARG A 109 4.76 -16.67 -19.93
N ILE A 110 6.03 -16.38 -19.67
CA ILE A 110 6.44 -15.13 -19.02
C ILE A 110 6.32 -14.02 -20.06
N MET A 111 5.44 -13.05 -19.81
CA MET A 111 5.24 -11.88 -20.66
C MET A 111 6.05 -10.72 -20.10
N SER A 112 6.82 -10.05 -20.96
CA SER A 112 7.54 -8.84 -20.59
C SER A 112 6.56 -7.67 -20.38
N TYR A 113 7.03 -6.62 -19.71
CA TYR A 113 6.23 -5.41 -19.55
C TYR A 113 5.89 -4.73 -20.89
N GLU A 114 6.84 -4.75 -21.83
CA GLU A 114 6.69 -4.16 -23.17
C GLU A 114 5.62 -4.91 -23.97
N GLU A 115 5.67 -6.25 -23.96
CA GLU A 115 4.67 -7.10 -24.62
C GLU A 115 3.26 -6.86 -24.07
N ASN A 116 3.12 -6.64 -22.76
CA ASN A 116 1.82 -6.33 -22.15
C ASN A 116 1.28 -4.95 -22.61
N LEU A 117 2.17 -3.97 -22.81
CA LEU A 117 1.80 -2.63 -23.24
C LEU A 117 1.27 -2.63 -24.68
N GLU A 118 1.93 -3.36 -25.57
CA GLU A 118 1.51 -3.53 -26.96
C GLU A 118 0.16 -4.25 -27.07
N LEU A 119 -0.07 -5.29 -26.25
CA LEU A 119 -1.35 -5.98 -26.21
C LEU A 119 -2.49 -5.05 -25.77
N ASN A 120 -2.27 -4.23 -24.72
CA ASN A 120 -3.29 -3.26 -24.26
C ASN A 120 -3.61 -2.18 -25.30
N LEU A 121 -2.63 -1.77 -26.12
CA LEU A 121 -2.84 -0.84 -27.22
C LEU A 121 -3.59 -1.48 -28.40
N GLY A 122 -3.35 -2.78 -28.65
CA GLY A 122 -4.03 -3.56 -29.69
C GLY A 122 -5.54 -3.76 -29.45
N TYR A 123 -6.00 -3.75 -28.20
CA TYR A 123 -7.41 -3.89 -27.83
C TYR A 123 -8.22 -2.58 -27.89
N ARG A 124 -7.60 -1.42 -28.17
CA ARG A 124 -8.28 -0.10 -28.25
C ARG A 124 -8.51 0.38 -29.69
N LYS A 125 -8.54 -0.52 -30.67
CA LYS A 125 -8.96 -0.23 -32.05
C LYS A 125 -10.31 -0.83 -32.36
#